data_AF-A0A1H7CCA3-F1
#
_entry.id   AF-A0A1H7CCA3-F1
#
_cell.length_a   1.000
_cell.length_b   1.000
_cell.length_c   1.000
_cell.angle_alpha   90.00
_cell.angle_beta   90.00
_cell.angle_gamma   90.00
#
_symmetry.space_group_name_H-M   'P 1'
#
loop_
_entity.id
_entity.type
_entity.pdbx_description
1 polymer ?
#
loop_
_entity_poly.entity_id
_entity_poly.type
_entity_poly.pdbx_seq_one_letter_code
_entity_poly.pdbx_strand_id
1 'polypeptide(L)'
;MRLAVRRVHLWLGLTLGLLFAVIGATGSALVFYTAIDAALHPVVGAGARALRGGVPARDVAGLPRLSGGGGGADGKAVGIAAAPASEVSQLGPGPRRGGVEEGAGLRALRGGLLERDVAGLPRLAGGGRGPDGIAVGTAVARASEVSRLGPGLRRGGVKEGAGVRALRGGVPARDVAGLTRLPGEGRGPGGIAVGTGVASASEVSQLGPGLRRGWAAEGLGERLDRAFATGSARFRHPGGKWTFEVTGGGGAIPARYYPAAMPGHHAERLMVWFSPDGGRIVRVERWGGYLMSWIYQLHMELLAGEAGLQIVGWSGVVMLVLLVSGVVAWWPRGSWRKALAFKRDAAPIRRLRDLHKLSGVGSALLLVVLVVTGVLLALPNVMQALLAPGKPAVPASAEVPAGARPVSIVQALDAAQRALPDGRLVFVDMPIGGSAPIRARYQVPGDPHARFPASYVYLDQVTGRVLGVHDARRGGVGAQVNLWVRALHDGTVGGMATRVLALLMGLMPAVLFVTGLMHWLRRRRQARRCSTL
;
A
#
# COMPACT_ATOMS: atom_id res chain seq x y z
N MET A 1 -15.74 9.00 33.71
CA MET A 1 -15.02 9.02 32.41
C MET A 1 -13.86 8.02 32.30
N ARG A 2 -12.76 8.09 33.08
CA ARG A 2 -11.58 7.19 32.88
C ARG A 2 -11.85 5.68 33.04
N LEU A 3 -12.79 5.29 33.90
CA LEU A 3 -13.19 3.88 34.03
C LEU A 3 -13.83 3.36 32.73
N ALA A 4 -14.67 4.16 32.08
CA ALA A 4 -15.27 3.81 30.79
C ALA A 4 -14.20 3.69 29.70
N VAL A 5 -13.28 4.67 29.59
CA VAL A 5 -12.16 4.62 28.63
C VAL A 5 -11.31 3.36 28.82
N ARG A 6 -11.02 2.97 30.07
CA ARG A 6 -10.28 1.73 30.36
C ARG A 6 -11.03 0.48 29.95
N ARG A 7 -12.36 0.44 30.10
CA ARG A 7 -13.19 -0.68 29.66
C ARG A 7 -13.20 -0.79 28.14
N VAL A 8 -13.39 0.33 27.44
CA VAL A 8 -13.32 0.40 25.97
C VAL A 8 -11.96 -0.09 25.48
N HIS A 9 -10.87 0.47 26.01
CA HIS A 9 -9.51 0.07 25.64
C HIS A 9 -9.26 -1.43 25.90
N LEU A 10 -9.68 -1.94 27.06
CA LEU A 10 -9.53 -3.35 27.41
C LEU A 10 -10.25 -4.26 26.41
N TRP A 11 -11.53 -4.00 26.13
CA TRP A 11 -12.32 -4.90 25.29
C TRP A 11 -11.91 -4.82 23.83
N LEU A 12 -11.65 -3.63 23.29
CA LEU A 12 -11.10 -3.48 21.94
C LEU A 12 -9.73 -4.16 21.80
N GLY A 13 -8.86 -4.00 22.79
CA GLY A 13 -7.53 -4.63 22.77
C GLY A 13 -7.58 -6.16 22.86
N LEU A 14 -8.53 -6.73 23.59
CA LEU A 14 -8.69 -8.18 23.70
C LEU A 14 -9.35 -8.80 22.47
N THR A 15 -10.30 -8.11 21.83
CA THR A 15 -11.03 -8.64 20.67
C THR A 15 -10.23 -8.51 19.38
N LEU A 16 -9.55 -7.37 19.17
CA LEU A 16 -8.87 -7.06 17.91
C LEU A 16 -7.34 -7.10 18.00
N GLY A 17 -6.77 -7.28 19.20
CA GLY A 17 -5.32 -7.22 19.36
C GLY A 17 -4.55 -8.29 18.59
N LEU A 18 -5.12 -9.49 18.41
CA LEU A 18 -4.52 -10.53 17.57
C LEU A 18 -4.50 -10.12 16.09
N LEU A 19 -5.61 -9.56 15.58
CA LEU A 19 -5.70 -9.03 14.22
C LEU A 19 -4.60 -7.98 13.99
N PHE A 20 -4.46 -7.03 14.92
CA PHE A 20 -3.43 -6.00 14.83
C PHE A 20 -2.01 -6.55 14.91
N ALA A 21 -1.78 -7.59 15.71
CA ALA A 21 -0.49 -8.28 15.77
C ALA A 21 -0.12 -8.92 14.43
N VAL A 22 -1.08 -9.57 13.75
CA VAL A 22 -0.87 -10.19 12.43
C VAL A 22 -0.60 -9.12 11.36
N ILE A 23 -1.42 -8.07 11.29
CA ILE A 23 -1.24 -6.97 10.33
C ILE A 23 0.11 -6.28 10.56
N GLY A 24 0.48 -6.00 11.81
CA GLY A 24 1.76 -5.38 12.14
C GLY A 24 2.97 -6.26 11.79
N ALA A 25 2.94 -7.55 12.12
CA ALA A 25 4.03 -8.48 11.83
C ALA A 25 4.24 -8.68 10.32
N THR A 26 3.14 -8.84 9.57
CA THR A 26 3.19 -8.95 8.10
C THR A 26 3.69 -7.66 7.45
N GLY A 27 3.26 -6.50 7.95
CA GLY A 27 3.77 -5.19 7.49
C GLY A 27 5.27 -5.03 7.74
N SER A 28 5.75 -5.50 8.90
CA SER A 28 7.18 -5.49 9.26
C SER A 28 8.03 -6.30 8.28
N ALA A 29 7.54 -7.46 7.83
CA ALA A 29 8.21 -8.25 6.80
C ALA A 29 8.22 -7.54 5.44
N LEU A 30 7.12 -6.86 5.08
CA LEU A 30 6.98 -6.18 3.81
C LEU A 30 7.89 -4.96 3.65
N VAL A 31 8.38 -4.34 4.73
CA VAL A 31 9.38 -3.26 4.66
C VAL A 31 10.64 -3.69 3.90
N PHE A 32 10.98 -4.98 3.95
CA PHE A 32 12.19 -5.55 3.33
C PHE A 32 11.90 -6.50 2.17
N TYR A 33 10.68 -6.48 1.61
CA TYR A 33 10.26 -7.48 0.61
C TYR A 33 11.20 -7.62 -0.59
N THR A 34 11.83 -6.54 -1.07
CA THR A 34 12.77 -6.61 -2.20
C THR A 34 14.04 -7.39 -1.85
N ALA A 35 14.55 -7.22 -0.63
CA ALA A 35 15.75 -7.91 -0.16
C ALA A 35 15.43 -9.38 0.10
N ILE A 36 14.27 -9.66 0.71
CA ILE A 36 13.82 -11.02 1.00
C ILE A 36 13.53 -11.77 -0.31
N ASP A 37 12.82 -11.16 -1.27
CA ASP A 37 12.53 -11.78 -2.56
C ASP A 37 13.81 -12.06 -3.35
N ALA A 38 14.76 -11.12 -3.37
CA ALA A 38 16.07 -11.32 -4.02
C ALA A 38 16.89 -12.45 -3.36
N ALA A 39 16.85 -12.55 -2.03
CA ALA A 39 17.54 -13.63 -1.30
C ALA A 39 16.92 -15.01 -1.56
N LEU A 40 15.59 -15.09 -1.68
CA LEU A 40 14.87 -16.32 -1.98
C LEU A 40 14.96 -16.71 -3.46
N HIS A 41 15.20 -15.74 -4.34
CA HIS A 41 15.17 -15.95 -5.80
C HIS A 41 16.39 -15.31 -6.51
N PRO A 42 17.60 -15.87 -6.31
CA PRO A 42 18.84 -15.31 -6.84
C PRO A 42 18.88 -15.24 -8.37
N VAL A 43 18.11 -16.09 -9.08
CA VAL A 43 17.96 -16.05 -10.56
C VAL A 43 17.45 -14.69 -11.06
N VAL A 44 16.70 -13.95 -10.22
CA VAL A 44 16.18 -12.62 -10.56
C VAL A 44 17.26 -11.54 -10.39
N GLY A 45 18.18 -11.72 -9.43
CA GLY A 45 19.30 -10.79 -9.15
C GLY A 45 20.57 -11.07 -9.95
N ALA A 46 20.66 -12.24 -10.58
CA ALA A 46 21.78 -12.62 -11.43
C ALA A 46 21.87 -11.69 -12.65
N GLY A 47 22.93 -10.88 -12.71
CA GLY A 47 23.20 -9.99 -13.85
C GLY A 47 23.40 -10.76 -15.18
N ALA A 48 23.40 -10.04 -16.29
CA ALA A 48 23.50 -10.60 -17.66
C ALA A 48 24.64 -11.60 -17.90
N ARG A 49 25.70 -11.59 -17.07
CA ARG A 49 26.84 -12.50 -17.17
C ARG A 49 26.57 -13.89 -16.57
N ALA A 50 25.73 -13.99 -15.54
CA ALA A 50 25.39 -15.24 -14.86
C ALA A 50 24.30 -16.04 -15.61
N LEU A 51 23.42 -15.36 -16.35
CA LEU A 51 22.34 -15.98 -17.12
C LEU A 51 22.76 -16.49 -18.52
N ARG A 52 24.05 -16.41 -18.89
CA ARG A 52 24.59 -17.00 -20.14
C ARG A 52 24.67 -18.53 -20.09
N GLY A 53 24.72 -19.14 -18.91
CA GLY A 53 24.53 -20.57 -18.72
C GLY A 53 23.04 -20.86 -18.67
N GLY A 54 22.43 -21.10 -19.83
CA GLY A 54 20.98 -21.15 -20.01
C GLY A 54 20.22 -21.91 -18.90
N VAL A 55 19.12 -21.32 -18.44
CA VAL A 55 18.17 -22.03 -17.56
C VAL A 55 17.51 -23.15 -18.38
N PRO A 56 17.57 -24.41 -17.93
CA PRO A 56 17.03 -25.55 -18.67
C PRO A 56 15.51 -25.41 -18.81
N ALA A 57 14.99 -25.66 -20.02
CA ALA A 57 13.61 -25.41 -20.44
C ALA A 57 12.52 -26.22 -19.70
N ARG A 58 12.90 -27.07 -18.75
CA ARG A 58 12.04 -28.04 -18.07
C ARG A 58 11.13 -27.44 -16.98
N ASP A 59 11.43 -26.23 -16.48
CA ASP A 59 10.63 -25.61 -15.39
C ASP A 59 9.52 -24.67 -15.88
N VAL A 60 9.36 -24.49 -17.20
CA VAL A 60 8.40 -23.53 -17.79
C VAL A 60 7.16 -24.22 -18.41
N ALA A 61 7.21 -25.55 -18.57
CA ALA A 61 6.19 -26.32 -19.29
C ALA A 61 4.92 -26.64 -18.48
N GLY A 62 4.92 -26.44 -17.15
CA GLY A 62 3.80 -26.81 -16.26
C GLY A 62 2.82 -25.68 -15.91
N LEU A 63 3.00 -24.46 -16.42
CA LEU A 63 2.19 -23.33 -16.00
C LEU A 63 0.80 -23.33 -16.67
N PRO A 64 -0.29 -23.05 -15.94
CA PRO A 64 -1.64 -23.14 -16.46
C PRO A 64 -1.78 -22.31 -17.74
N ARG A 65 -2.23 -22.94 -18.82
CA ARG A 65 -2.92 -22.19 -19.87
C ARG A 65 -4.18 -21.65 -19.20
N LEU A 66 -4.31 -20.33 -19.12
CA LEU A 66 -5.58 -19.71 -18.76
C LEU A 66 -6.55 -20.03 -19.90
N SER A 67 -7.17 -21.21 -19.84
CA SER A 67 -8.26 -21.59 -20.73
C SER A 67 -9.43 -20.70 -20.36
N GLY A 68 -9.92 -19.95 -21.34
CA GLY A 68 -11.14 -19.17 -21.20
C GLY A 68 -12.26 -20.07 -20.69
N GLY A 69 -12.79 -19.74 -19.52
CA GLY A 69 -13.91 -20.42 -18.91
C GLY A 69 -14.53 -19.45 -17.92
N GLY A 70 -15.72 -18.94 -18.24
CA GLY A 70 -16.52 -18.16 -17.31
C GLY A 70 -16.74 -18.96 -16.03
N GLY A 71 -16.57 -18.30 -14.89
CA GLY A 71 -16.74 -18.91 -13.59
C GLY A 71 -17.06 -17.84 -12.58
N GLY A 72 -18.31 -17.85 -12.12
CA GLY A 72 -18.82 -16.96 -11.10
C GLY A 72 -18.05 -17.04 -9.79
N ALA A 73 -18.24 -15.99 -9.00
CA ALA A 73 -17.81 -15.92 -7.64
C ALA A 73 -18.31 -17.13 -6.84
N ASP A 74 -17.39 -17.98 -6.39
CA ASP A 74 -17.61 -18.84 -5.24
C ASP A 74 -16.29 -18.88 -4.45
N GLY A 75 -16.32 -18.21 -3.30
CA GLY A 75 -15.24 -18.26 -2.33
C GLY A 75 -15.11 -19.66 -1.75
N LYS A 76 -13.92 -20.26 -1.89
CA LYS A 76 -13.48 -21.32 -1.00
C LYS A 76 -12.20 -20.90 -0.31
N ALA A 77 -12.38 -20.54 0.97
CA ALA A 77 -11.33 -20.48 1.96
C ALA A 77 -10.63 -21.86 2.03
N VAL A 78 -9.30 -21.86 1.93
CA VAL A 78 -8.49 -23.05 2.21
C VAL A 78 -8.31 -23.13 3.73
N GLY A 79 -9.08 -24.02 4.36
CA GLY A 79 -8.97 -24.37 5.77
C GLY A 79 -7.73 -25.24 6.04
N ILE A 80 -7.08 -24.94 7.16
CA ILE A 80 -5.97 -25.70 7.74
C ILE A 80 -6.52 -27.03 8.30
N ALA A 81 -5.76 -28.10 8.10
CA ALA A 81 -6.13 -29.50 8.31
C ALA A 81 -6.51 -29.91 9.75
N ALA A 82 -7.40 -30.90 9.85
CA ALA A 82 -7.51 -31.82 10.99
C ALA A 82 -7.75 -33.26 10.46
N ALA A 83 -7.12 -34.24 11.12
CA ALA A 83 -7.00 -35.66 10.79
C ALA A 83 -8.32 -36.46 11.00
N PRO A 84 -8.39 -37.77 10.62
CA PRO A 84 -9.59 -38.40 10.06
C PRO A 84 -10.41 -39.24 11.06
N ALA A 85 -11.67 -39.50 10.71
CA ALA A 85 -12.45 -40.63 11.23
C ALA A 85 -13.50 -41.12 10.21
N SER A 86 -13.32 -42.38 9.78
CA SER A 86 -14.31 -43.45 9.50
C SER A 86 -15.71 -43.15 8.95
N GLU A 87 -16.04 -43.92 7.87
CA GLU A 87 -17.36 -44.48 7.48
C GLU A 87 -18.54 -43.49 7.30
N VAL A 88 -19.30 -43.48 6.22
CA VAL A 88 -20.18 -44.56 5.74
C VAL A 88 -20.52 -44.31 4.25
N SER A 89 -20.75 -45.43 3.59
CA SER A 89 -21.00 -45.65 2.17
C SER A 89 -22.39 -45.21 1.67
N GLN A 90 -22.51 -45.19 0.33
CA GLN A 90 -23.71 -45.36 -0.50
C GLN A 90 -24.60 -44.13 -0.80
N LEU A 91 -24.55 -43.62 -2.03
CA LEU A 91 -25.50 -43.97 -3.12
C LEU A 91 -25.19 -43.17 -4.40
N GLY A 92 -25.29 -43.87 -5.53
CA GLY A 92 -24.89 -43.43 -6.87
C GLY A 92 -25.89 -42.51 -7.60
N PRO A 93 -25.64 -42.26 -8.91
CA PRO A 93 -26.03 -41.03 -9.60
C PRO A 93 -27.25 -41.16 -10.53
N GLY A 94 -27.85 -40.04 -10.91
CA GLY A 94 -28.87 -39.99 -11.96
C GLY A 94 -29.34 -38.56 -12.33
N PRO A 95 -29.85 -38.33 -13.55
CA PRO A 95 -29.32 -37.24 -14.39
C PRO A 95 -30.35 -36.24 -14.97
N ARG A 96 -29.82 -35.07 -15.40
CA ARG A 96 -30.13 -34.25 -16.59
C ARG A 96 -31.52 -33.60 -16.81
N ARG A 97 -31.42 -32.48 -17.57
CA ARG A 97 -32.42 -31.66 -18.31
C ARG A 97 -33.06 -30.57 -17.44
N GLY A 98 -33.22 -29.32 -17.87
CA GLY A 98 -33.06 -28.67 -19.16
C GLY A 98 -34.15 -27.60 -19.32
N GLY A 99 -33.83 -26.45 -19.92
CA GLY A 99 -34.79 -25.47 -20.45
C GLY A 99 -35.18 -24.34 -19.49
N VAL A 100 -34.72 -23.11 -19.74
CA VAL A 100 -35.41 -22.02 -20.46
C VAL A 100 -36.54 -21.41 -19.63
N GLU A 101 -36.30 -20.22 -19.07
CA GLU A 101 -37.36 -19.31 -18.62
C GLU A 101 -37.29 -18.02 -19.44
N GLU A 102 -38.41 -17.69 -20.07
CA GLU A 102 -38.76 -16.37 -20.56
C GLU A 102 -40.12 -16.02 -19.95
N GLY A 103 -40.25 -14.81 -19.38
CA GLY A 103 -41.51 -14.07 -19.43
C GLY A 103 -42.43 -14.09 -18.20
N ALA A 104 -42.37 -12.97 -17.48
CA ALA A 104 -43.52 -12.15 -17.05
C ALA A 104 -44.41 -12.59 -15.87
N GLY A 105 -44.81 -11.57 -15.09
CA GLY A 105 -46.21 -11.45 -14.68
C GLY A 105 -46.52 -11.41 -13.19
N LEU A 106 -46.34 -10.24 -12.59
CA LEU A 106 -47.24 -9.60 -11.61
C LEU A 106 -48.62 -10.27 -11.38
N ARG A 107 -48.92 -10.71 -10.15
CA ARG A 107 -49.93 -10.11 -9.23
C ARG A 107 -50.32 -11.04 -8.08
N ALA A 108 -50.36 -10.42 -6.89
CA ALA A 108 -51.33 -10.56 -5.81
C ALA A 108 -51.65 -11.96 -5.27
N LEU A 109 -51.53 -12.11 -3.95
CA LEU A 109 -52.64 -12.56 -3.12
C LEU A 109 -52.48 -12.07 -1.67
N ARG A 110 -53.64 -11.93 -1.06
CA ARG A 110 -54.03 -11.14 0.11
C ARG A 110 -54.56 -12.12 1.16
N GLY A 111 -54.38 -11.81 2.44
CA GLY A 111 -55.00 -12.50 3.58
C GLY A 111 -54.02 -13.42 4.31
N GLY A 112 -53.93 -13.44 5.63
CA GLY A 112 -54.73 -12.83 6.68
C GLY A 112 -54.62 -13.72 7.93
N LEU A 113 -54.71 -13.09 9.12
CA LEU A 113 -55.02 -13.69 10.44
C LEU A 113 -53.91 -14.57 11.06
N LEU A 114 -53.41 -14.33 12.28
CA LEU A 114 -54.14 -14.25 13.54
C LEU A 114 -53.24 -13.72 14.69
N GLU A 115 -53.93 -13.14 15.66
CA GLU A 115 -53.48 -12.45 16.86
C GLU A 115 -52.78 -13.36 17.90
N ARG A 116 -52.01 -12.73 18.80
CA ARG A 116 -52.18 -12.92 20.25
C ARG A 116 -51.51 -11.78 21.06
N ASP A 117 -52.33 -11.22 21.93
CA ASP A 117 -52.08 -10.15 22.91
C ASP A 117 -50.99 -10.47 23.95
N VAL A 118 -50.31 -9.41 24.45
CA VAL A 118 -50.26 -9.08 25.90
C VAL A 118 -50.06 -7.57 26.05
N ALA A 119 -50.94 -6.95 26.84
CA ALA A 119 -51.04 -5.53 27.16
C ALA A 119 -50.09 -5.04 28.27
N GLY A 120 -49.90 -3.71 28.35
CA GLY A 120 -49.77 -3.03 29.65
C GLY A 120 -48.74 -1.89 29.76
N LEU A 121 -49.04 -0.69 29.24
CA LEU A 121 -48.51 0.58 29.75
C LEU A 121 -49.60 1.68 29.69
N PRO A 122 -49.75 2.56 30.69
CA PRO A 122 -50.87 3.49 30.76
C PRO A 122 -50.67 4.76 29.91
N ARG A 123 -51.80 5.22 29.36
CA ARG A 123 -52.00 6.49 28.65
C ARG A 123 -51.90 7.69 29.60
N LEU A 124 -51.29 8.78 29.13
CA LEU A 124 -51.66 10.14 29.49
C LEU A 124 -52.20 10.84 28.23
N ALA A 125 -53.32 11.53 28.41
CA ALA A 125 -54.15 12.13 27.37
C ALA A 125 -53.86 13.63 27.19
N GLY A 126 -54.27 14.13 26.01
CA GLY A 126 -54.43 15.55 25.67
C GLY A 126 -53.41 16.01 24.63
N GLY A 127 -53.74 16.43 23.42
CA GLY A 127 -55.01 16.73 22.76
C GLY A 127 -54.74 17.78 21.68
N GLY A 128 -55.30 17.61 20.48
CA GLY A 128 -55.56 18.74 19.56
C GLY A 128 -54.82 18.78 18.21
N ARG A 129 -55.53 18.30 17.18
CA ARG A 129 -55.70 18.85 15.81
C ARG A 129 -54.47 19.00 14.87
N GLY A 130 -54.52 18.24 13.76
CA GLY A 130 -53.88 18.59 12.46
C GLY A 130 -54.71 19.64 11.68
N PRO A 131 -54.53 19.81 10.34
CA PRO A 131 -53.99 18.84 9.38
C PRO A 131 -53.01 19.41 8.31
N ASP A 132 -52.67 18.52 7.36
CA ASP A 132 -52.18 18.75 5.99
C ASP A 132 -50.69 18.62 5.67
N GLY A 133 -50.38 17.65 4.79
CA GLY A 133 -49.62 17.96 3.58
C GLY A 133 -48.18 17.44 3.48
N ILE A 134 -48.06 16.30 2.81
CA ILE A 134 -46.89 15.67 2.17
C ILE A 134 -45.93 16.66 1.47
N ALA A 135 -44.60 16.49 1.62
CA ALA A 135 -43.63 16.51 0.50
C ALA A 135 -42.21 16.11 0.93
N VAL A 136 -41.68 15.09 0.24
CA VAL A 136 -40.26 14.75 0.15
C VAL A 136 -39.60 15.74 -0.82
N GLY A 137 -38.44 16.32 -0.45
CA GLY A 137 -37.69 17.20 -1.34
C GLY A 137 -36.27 17.43 -0.84
N THR A 138 -35.32 16.67 -1.36
CA THR A 138 -33.89 16.99 -1.37
C THR A 138 -33.66 18.31 -2.11
N ALA A 139 -33.07 19.31 -1.45
CA ALA A 139 -32.48 20.46 -2.13
C ALA A 139 -31.26 20.99 -1.36
N VAL A 140 -30.12 20.91 -2.05
CA VAL A 140 -28.84 21.55 -1.74
C VAL A 140 -29.02 23.07 -1.84
N ALA A 141 -28.80 23.78 -0.73
CA ALA A 141 -28.78 25.24 -0.75
C ALA A 141 -27.43 25.76 -1.25
N ARG A 142 -27.45 26.31 -2.47
CA ARG A 142 -26.50 27.31 -2.97
C ARG A 142 -26.84 28.66 -2.30
N ALA A 143 -25.84 29.34 -1.75
CA ALA A 143 -25.94 30.75 -1.39
C ALA A 143 -25.34 31.61 -2.51
N SER A 144 -26.16 32.49 -3.07
CA SER A 144 -25.84 33.52 -4.05
C SER A 144 -25.60 34.88 -3.37
N GLU A 145 -24.74 35.67 -4.02
CA GLU A 145 -24.53 37.13 -4.08
C GLU A 145 -25.47 38.05 -3.25
N VAL A 146 -25.05 39.23 -2.79
CA VAL A 146 -24.80 40.45 -3.59
C VAL A 146 -24.15 41.53 -2.70
N SER A 147 -23.14 42.25 -3.21
CA SER A 147 -23.17 43.73 -3.31
C SER A 147 -21.96 44.27 -4.09
N ARG A 148 -22.29 44.81 -5.26
CA ARG A 148 -21.45 45.61 -6.14
C ARG A 148 -21.17 46.97 -5.48
N LEU A 149 -19.99 47.55 -5.78
CA LEU A 149 -19.82 48.97 -6.11
C LEU A 149 -18.39 49.19 -6.65
N GLY A 150 -18.28 49.87 -7.78
CA GLY A 150 -17.10 50.58 -8.28
C GLY A 150 -17.60 51.78 -9.10
N PRO A 151 -16.77 52.56 -9.81
CA PRO A 151 -15.31 52.73 -9.75
C PRO A 151 -14.87 54.21 -9.71
N GLY A 152 -13.56 54.51 -9.60
CA GLY A 152 -12.96 55.71 -10.23
C GLY A 152 -11.95 56.58 -9.46
N LEU A 153 -10.70 56.53 -9.97
CA LEU A 153 -9.78 57.66 -10.27
C LEU A 153 -8.83 58.31 -9.22
N ARG A 154 -7.53 58.18 -9.57
CA ARG A 154 -6.43 59.20 -9.67
C ARG A 154 -5.38 59.38 -8.54
N ARG A 155 -4.14 59.10 -8.99
CA ARG A 155 -2.85 59.85 -8.89
C ARG A 155 -2.27 60.25 -7.53
N GLY A 156 -1.03 59.79 -7.32
CA GLY A 156 0.12 60.69 -7.09
C GLY A 156 0.98 60.40 -5.85
N GLY A 157 2.31 60.33 -6.06
CA GLY A 157 3.26 60.96 -5.13
C GLY A 157 4.15 60.05 -4.26
N VAL A 158 5.35 59.82 -4.78
CA VAL A 158 6.61 59.39 -4.16
C VAL A 158 6.91 60.01 -2.78
N LYS A 159 7.50 59.23 -1.84
CA LYS A 159 8.68 59.61 -1.04
C LYS A 159 9.54 58.39 -0.65
N GLU A 160 10.81 58.45 -1.04
CA GLU A 160 11.94 57.60 -0.62
C GLU A 160 12.53 58.03 0.75
N GLY A 161 13.32 57.12 1.32
CA GLY A 161 14.37 57.35 2.34
C GLY A 161 14.05 56.70 3.69
N ALA A 162 14.90 55.94 4.39
CA ALA A 162 16.28 55.45 4.28
C ALA A 162 16.30 54.13 5.11
N GLY A 163 17.10 53.08 4.91
CA GLY A 163 18.54 52.98 4.73
C GLY A 163 19.12 52.14 5.89
N VAL A 164 19.55 50.89 5.68
CA VAL A 164 20.55 50.21 6.54
C VAL A 164 21.41 49.26 5.69
N ARG A 165 22.72 49.41 5.86
CA ARG A 165 23.85 48.79 5.14
C ARG A 165 23.99 47.28 5.35
N ALA A 166 24.58 46.68 4.32
CA ALA A 166 25.25 45.38 4.34
C ALA A 166 26.45 45.31 5.30
N LEU A 167 26.68 44.12 5.87
CA LEU A 167 28.00 43.70 6.35
C LEU A 167 28.36 42.34 5.74
N ARG A 168 29.38 42.40 4.87
CA ARG A 168 30.27 41.30 4.49
C ARG A 168 31.17 40.96 5.69
N GLY A 169 31.51 39.68 5.84
CA GLY A 169 32.63 39.26 6.69
C GLY A 169 32.87 37.76 6.55
N GLY A 170 33.82 37.37 5.70
CA GLY A 170 34.43 36.04 5.70
C GLY A 170 35.81 36.10 6.36
N VAL A 171 36.21 35.05 7.08
CA VAL A 171 37.56 34.80 7.62
C VAL A 171 37.78 33.26 7.70
N PRO A 172 39.01 32.74 7.51
CA PRO A 172 39.27 31.49 6.78
C PRO A 172 39.72 30.28 7.64
N ALA A 173 39.94 29.17 6.94
CA ALA A 173 40.46 27.89 7.42
C ALA A 173 41.96 27.93 7.77
N ARG A 174 42.36 27.21 8.83
CA ARG A 174 43.64 26.48 8.96
C ARG A 174 43.70 25.60 10.22
N ASP A 175 44.44 24.50 10.07
CA ASP A 175 45.01 23.57 11.05
C ASP A 175 44.01 22.64 11.78
N VAL A 176 44.16 21.31 11.83
CA VAL A 176 45.35 20.54 12.22
C VAL A 176 45.33 19.15 11.55
N ALA A 177 46.46 18.78 10.94
CA ALA A 177 46.82 17.41 10.61
C ALA A 177 47.42 16.70 11.84
N GLY A 178 47.21 15.40 11.96
CA GLY A 178 48.08 14.52 12.77
C GLY A 178 47.35 13.51 13.64
N LEU A 179 47.99 12.34 13.79
CA LEU A 179 47.64 11.15 14.58
C LEU A 179 46.82 10.10 13.80
N THR A 180 47.28 8.87 13.53
CA THR A 180 48.52 8.14 13.87
C THR A 180 48.54 6.88 13.00
N ARG A 181 49.69 6.51 12.41
CA ARG A 181 49.96 5.17 11.87
C ARG A 181 50.94 4.48 12.82
N LEU A 182 50.71 3.20 13.15
CA LEU A 182 51.71 2.18 13.51
C LEU A 182 51.11 0.76 13.30
N PRO A 183 51.94 -0.31 13.17
CA PRO A 183 51.89 -1.30 12.07
C PRO A 183 51.78 -2.80 12.49
N GLY A 184 51.63 -3.70 11.49
CA GLY A 184 51.93 -5.16 11.54
C GLY A 184 50.98 -6.00 12.42
N GLU A 185 50.68 -7.28 12.20
CA GLU A 185 51.10 -8.38 11.33
C GLU A 185 49.96 -9.41 11.31
N GLY A 186 50.01 -10.39 10.40
CA GLY A 186 49.30 -11.67 10.61
C GLY A 186 48.63 -12.28 9.38
N ARG A 187 49.45 -12.81 8.46
CA ARG A 187 48.99 -13.79 7.47
C ARG A 187 48.86 -15.16 8.17
N GLY A 188 47.65 -15.69 8.25
CA GLY A 188 47.37 -17.10 8.55
C GLY A 188 46.40 -17.65 7.50
N PRO A 189 46.58 -18.89 6.99
CA PRO A 189 45.73 -19.45 5.95
C PRO A 189 44.52 -20.14 6.58
N GLY A 190 43.34 -19.96 6.00
CA GLY A 190 42.12 -20.69 6.41
C GLY A 190 41.04 -19.78 6.98
N GLY A 191 40.36 -19.05 6.09
CA GLY A 191 39.14 -18.33 6.41
C GLY A 191 38.25 -18.31 5.18
N ILE A 192 37.16 -19.07 5.22
CA ILE A 192 36.09 -19.03 4.22
C ILE A 192 35.53 -17.61 4.25
N ALA A 193 35.84 -16.82 3.23
CA ALA A 193 35.24 -15.51 3.02
C ALA A 193 33.77 -15.70 2.64
N VAL A 194 32.90 -15.73 3.65
CA VAL A 194 31.47 -15.47 3.44
C VAL A 194 31.38 -13.99 3.11
N GLY A 195 31.44 -13.68 1.82
CA GLY A 195 31.18 -12.35 1.29
C GLY A 195 29.72 -11.98 1.56
N THR A 196 29.44 -11.43 2.74
CA THR A 196 28.20 -10.72 3.03
C THR A 196 28.24 -9.41 2.27
N GLY A 197 27.99 -9.48 0.95
CA GLY A 197 27.70 -8.31 0.11
C GLY A 197 26.33 -7.74 0.47
N VAL A 198 26.17 -7.27 1.70
CA VAL A 198 25.09 -6.36 2.07
C VAL A 198 25.55 -5.00 1.58
N ALA A 199 25.08 -4.62 0.40
CA ALA A 199 25.31 -3.29 -0.16
C ALA A 199 25.05 -2.24 0.93
N SER A 200 26.07 -1.43 1.19
CA SER A 200 26.03 -0.46 2.29
C SER A 200 24.96 0.59 1.98
N ALA A 201 24.40 1.24 3.01
CA ALA A 201 23.35 2.26 2.87
C ALA A 201 23.73 3.43 1.94
N SER A 202 25.01 3.58 1.57
CA SER A 202 25.47 4.50 0.53
C SER A 202 25.18 4.03 -0.90
N GLU A 203 25.14 2.73 -1.20
CA GLU A 203 24.91 2.22 -2.57
C GLU A 203 23.44 2.32 -3.00
N VAL A 204 22.50 2.31 -2.06
CA VAL A 204 21.07 2.46 -2.35
C VAL A 204 20.64 3.94 -2.40
N SER A 205 21.38 4.84 -1.74
CA SER A 205 21.13 6.30 -1.79
C SER A 205 22.01 7.05 -2.80
N GLN A 206 23.04 6.39 -3.37
CA GLN A 206 23.85 6.92 -4.48
C GLN A 206 23.34 6.48 -5.87
N LEU A 207 22.02 6.40 -6.05
CA LEU A 207 21.46 6.62 -7.39
C LEU A 207 21.58 8.11 -7.72
N GLY A 208 22.82 8.51 -7.97
CA GLY A 208 23.20 9.86 -8.29
C GLY A 208 22.56 10.34 -9.61
N PRO A 209 22.76 11.61 -9.95
CA PRO A 209 22.15 12.26 -11.13
C PRO A 209 22.57 11.70 -12.52
N GLY A 210 23.12 10.49 -12.60
CA GLY A 210 23.57 9.82 -13.82
C GLY A 210 22.47 9.26 -14.73
N LEU A 211 21.20 9.28 -14.31
CA LEU A 211 20.06 8.82 -15.13
C LEU A 211 19.48 9.89 -16.07
N ARG A 212 20.23 10.97 -16.33
CA ARG A 212 19.78 12.06 -17.22
C ARG A 212 19.72 11.70 -18.71
N ARG A 213 20.30 10.57 -19.12
CA ARG A 213 20.24 10.00 -20.50
C ARG A 213 20.37 8.46 -20.56
N GLY A 214 20.21 7.77 -19.43
CA GLY A 214 20.58 6.36 -19.30
C GLY A 214 19.74 5.39 -20.15
N TRP A 215 18.47 5.67 -20.39
CA TRP A 215 17.61 4.73 -21.10
C TRP A 215 17.93 4.60 -22.59
N ALA A 216 18.37 5.69 -23.25
CA ALA A 216 18.83 5.69 -24.64
C ALA A 216 20.28 5.18 -24.76
N ALA A 217 21.17 5.60 -23.84
CA ALA A 217 22.57 5.18 -23.86
C ALA A 217 22.79 3.69 -23.55
N GLU A 218 21.87 3.07 -22.80
CA GLU A 218 21.96 1.66 -22.46
C GLU A 218 21.08 0.77 -23.35
N GLY A 219 20.26 1.31 -24.26
CA GLY A 219 19.30 0.52 -25.04
C GLY A 219 18.14 -0.05 -24.21
N LEU A 220 17.75 0.61 -23.12
CA LEU A 220 16.69 0.13 -22.22
C LEU A 220 15.35 0.01 -22.94
N GLY A 221 14.99 1.01 -23.77
CA GLY A 221 13.74 0.97 -24.53
C GLY A 221 13.66 -0.28 -25.40
N GLU A 222 14.75 -0.64 -26.09
CA GLU A 222 14.79 -1.80 -26.98
C GLU A 222 14.62 -3.12 -26.21
N ARG A 223 15.21 -3.21 -25.01
CA ARG A 223 15.04 -4.37 -24.12
C ARG A 223 13.61 -4.47 -23.60
N LEU A 224 12.97 -3.34 -23.30
CA LEU A 224 11.56 -3.29 -22.92
C LEU A 224 10.65 -3.69 -24.08
N ASP A 225 10.94 -3.23 -25.30
CA ASP A 225 10.23 -3.65 -26.52
C ASP A 225 10.36 -5.16 -26.75
N ARG A 226 11.56 -5.71 -26.58
CA ARG A 226 11.80 -7.15 -26.67
C ARG A 226 11.05 -7.92 -25.58
N ALA A 227 11.05 -7.42 -24.35
CA ALA A 227 10.31 -8.01 -23.24
C ALA A 227 8.79 -7.99 -23.49
N PHE A 228 8.26 -6.88 -24.01
CA PHE A 228 6.86 -6.74 -24.39
C PHE A 228 6.48 -7.68 -25.53
N ALA A 229 7.31 -7.81 -26.56
CA ALA A 229 7.10 -8.76 -27.64
C ALA A 229 7.12 -10.21 -27.13
N THR A 230 8.10 -10.58 -26.30
CA THR A 230 8.23 -11.91 -25.70
C THR A 230 7.03 -12.25 -24.81
N GLY A 231 6.63 -11.32 -23.94
CA GLY A 231 5.46 -11.47 -23.08
C GLY A 231 4.17 -11.58 -23.87
N SER A 232 3.95 -10.69 -24.84
CA SER A 232 2.76 -10.67 -25.68
C SER A 232 2.69 -11.82 -26.68
N ALA A 233 3.79 -12.51 -26.96
CA ALA A 233 3.76 -13.76 -27.71
C ALA A 233 3.23 -14.92 -26.85
N ARG A 234 3.53 -14.92 -25.54
CA ARG A 234 3.15 -16.00 -24.61
C ARG A 234 1.77 -15.80 -23.97
N PHE A 235 1.40 -14.55 -23.70
CA PHE A 235 0.18 -14.18 -23.00
C PHE A 235 -0.58 -13.15 -23.85
N ARG A 236 -1.73 -13.55 -24.40
CA ARG A 236 -2.64 -12.65 -25.13
C ARG A 236 -4.04 -12.78 -24.59
N HIS A 237 -4.55 -11.67 -24.09
CA HIS A 237 -5.97 -11.50 -23.79
C HIS A 237 -6.41 -10.13 -24.32
N PRO A 238 -7.55 -10.06 -25.03
CA PRO A 238 -8.15 -8.78 -25.41
C PRO A 238 -8.38 -7.90 -24.19
N GLY A 239 -7.92 -6.65 -24.23
CA GLY A 239 -8.06 -5.72 -23.11
C GLY A 239 -7.13 -6.00 -21.92
N GLY A 240 -6.11 -6.86 -22.07
CA GLY A 240 -5.06 -7.02 -21.07
C GLY A 240 -4.14 -5.81 -20.98
N LYS A 241 -3.22 -5.80 -20.01
CA LYS A 241 -2.13 -4.81 -19.96
C LYS A 241 -0.87 -5.40 -19.36
N TRP A 242 0.27 -4.81 -19.73
CA TRP A 242 1.56 -5.05 -19.13
C TRP A 242 2.01 -3.82 -18.34
N THR A 243 2.68 -4.03 -17.20
CA THR A 243 3.38 -2.98 -16.46
C THR A 243 4.82 -3.42 -16.29
N PHE A 244 5.74 -2.82 -17.01
CA PHE A 244 7.18 -3.06 -16.86
C PHE A 244 7.74 -2.16 -15.78
N GLU A 245 8.62 -2.70 -14.95
CA GLU A 245 9.35 -1.95 -13.92
C GLU A 245 10.80 -1.77 -14.35
N VAL A 246 11.25 -0.52 -14.35
CA VAL A 246 12.60 -0.15 -14.74
C VAL A 246 13.51 -0.25 -13.51
N THR A 247 14.28 -1.33 -13.46
CA THR A 247 15.28 -1.56 -12.42
C THR A 247 16.66 -1.09 -12.93
N GLY A 248 17.32 -0.20 -12.20
CA GLY A 248 18.61 0.38 -12.61
C GLY A 248 19.82 -0.57 -12.56
N GLY A 249 19.60 -1.88 -12.34
CA GLY A 249 20.64 -2.85 -11.98
C GLY A 249 21.10 -3.80 -13.09
N GLY A 250 20.64 -3.63 -14.33
CA GLY A 250 21.01 -4.52 -15.45
C GLY A 250 20.67 -6.01 -15.26
N GLY A 251 19.84 -6.32 -14.26
CA GLY A 251 19.34 -7.66 -13.94
C GLY A 251 18.07 -8.00 -14.72
N ALA A 252 17.32 -8.98 -14.24
CA ALA A 252 16.04 -9.35 -14.84
C ALA A 252 15.10 -8.13 -14.90
N ILE A 253 14.24 -8.07 -15.93
CA ILE A 253 13.22 -7.02 -16.09
C ILE A 253 11.92 -7.53 -15.46
N PRO A 254 11.50 -7.04 -14.28
CA PRO A 254 10.23 -7.40 -13.70
C PRO A 254 9.07 -6.72 -14.44
N ALA A 255 8.01 -7.47 -14.66
CA ALA A 255 6.77 -6.99 -15.24
C ALA A 255 5.56 -7.62 -14.57
N ARG A 256 4.43 -6.92 -14.67
CA ARG A 256 3.12 -7.42 -14.26
C ARG A 256 2.26 -7.59 -15.50
N TYR A 257 1.67 -8.77 -15.67
CA TYR A 257 0.67 -9.01 -16.69
C TYR A 257 -0.71 -9.11 -16.07
N TYR A 258 -1.67 -8.40 -16.66
CA TYR A 258 -3.08 -8.41 -16.28
C TYR A 258 -3.90 -9.02 -17.43
N PRO A 259 -4.43 -10.25 -17.30
CA PRO A 259 -5.16 -10.97 -18.35
C PRO A 259 -6.55 -10.41 -18.66
N ALA A 260 -7.05 -9.46 -17.88
CA ALA A 260 -8.17 -8.60 -18.24
C ALA A 260 -7.99 -7.26 -17.53
N ALA A 261 -8.42 -6.15 -18.14
CA ALA A 261 -8.53 -4.85 -17.47
C ALA A 261 -9.67 -4.86 -16.43
N MET A 262 -9.62 -5.75 -15.44
CA MET A 262 -10.38 -5.57 -14.21
C MET A 262 -9.84 -4.29 -13.54
N PRO A 263 -10.68 -3.27 -13.31
CA PRO A 263 -10.26 -2.08 -12.59
C PRO A 263 -9.84 -2.45 -11.17
N GLY A 264 -8.71 -1.95 -10.69
CA GLY A 264 -8.30 -2.09 -9.29
C GLY A 264 -6.89 -2.66 -9.08
N HIS A 265 -6.39 -2.57 -7.85
CA HIS A 265 -5.07 -3.07 -7.45
C HIS A 265 -5.08 -4.60 -7.19
N HIS A 266 -6.23 -5.26 -7.40
CA HIS A 266 -6.55 -6.62 -6.95
C HIS A 266 -6.92 -7.57 -8.11
N ALA A 267 -6.83 -7.11 -9.36
CA ALA A 267 -7.01 -7.97 -10.52
C ALA A 267 -6.04 -9.16 -10.46
N GLU A 268 -6.49 -10.34 -10.91
CA GLU A 268 -5.60 -11.46 -11.17
C GLU A 268 -4.42 -10.94 -11.98
N ARG A 269 -3.21 -11.13 -11.48
CA ARG A 269 -2.01 -10.66 -12.15
C ARG A 269 -0.92 -11.70 -12.05
N LEU A 270 -0.15 -11.81 -13.12
CA LEU A 270 1.07 -12.59 -13.15
C LEU A 270 2.24 -11.64 -12.91
N MET A 271 3.15 -12.04 -12.05
CA MET A 271 4.49 -11.49 -12.02
C MET A 271 5.33 -12.26 -13.02
N VAL A 272 5.95 -11.55 -13.94
CA VAL A 272 6.80 -12.10 -15.00
C VAL A 272 8.15 -11.42 -14.91
N TRP A 273 9.22 -12.19 -14.88
CA TRP A 273 10.57 -11.67 -14.93
C TRP A 273 11.17 -12.09 -16.26
N PHE A 274 11.68 -11.12 -17.01
CA PHE A 274 12.38 -11.34 -18.26
C PHE A 274 13.89 -11.32 -18.03
N SER A 275 14.65 -11.98 -18.91
CA SER A 275 16.10 -11.85 -18.96
C SER A 275 16.50 -10.38 -19.14
N PRO A 276 17.74 -9.99 -18.78
CA PRO A 276 18.19 -8.60 -18.90
C PRO A 276 18.02 -8.00 -20.29
N ASP A 277 18.15 -8.79 -21.35
CA ASP A 277 17.95 -8.40 -22.75
C ASP A 277 16.48 -8.39 -23.20
N GLY A 278 15.55 -8.87 -22.36
CA GLY A 278 14.12 -8.96 -22.65
C GLY A 278 13.71 -10.13 -23.55
N GLY A 279 14.65 -10.99 -23.98
CA GLY A 279 14.39 -12.03 -24.98
C GLY A 279 13.81 -13.34 -24.42
N ARG A 280 13.90 -13.56 -23.11
CA ARG A 280 13.40 -14.78 -22.45
C ARG A 280 12.63 -14.45 -21.21
N ILE A 281 11.61 -15.27 -20.91
CA ILE A 281 10.98 -15.30 -19.59
C ILE A 281 11.83 -16.20 -18.69
N VAL A 282 12.31 -15.66 -17.57
CA VAL A 282 13.12 -16.40 -16.59
C VAL A 282 12.31 -16.89 -15.40
N ARG A 283 11.17 -16.25 -15.11
CA ARG A 283 10.24 -16.67 -14.05
C ARG A 283 8.84 -16.13 -14.30
N VAL A 284 7.83 -16.92 -13.92
CA VAL A 284 6.42 -16.50 -13.90
C VAL A 284 5.80 -17.00 -12.60
N GLU A 285 5.08 -16.13 -11.91
CA GLU A 285 4.35 -16.47 -10.69
C GLU A 285 2.98 -15.81 -10.70
N ARG A 286 1.96 -16.49 -10.17
CA ARG A 286 0.68 -15.83 -9.85
C ARG A 286 0.88 -14.94 -8.64
N TRP A 287 0.24 -13.77 -8.63
CA TRP A 287 0.19 -12.96 -7.42
C TRP A 287 -0.56 -13.69 -6.30
N GLY A 288 0.07 -13.79 -5.14
CA GLY A 288 -0.36 -14.65 -4.03
C GLY A 288 0.27 -16.04 -4.04
N GLY A 289 0.91 -16.45 -5.15
CA GLY A 289 1.52 -17.77 -5.31
C GLY A 289 2.92 -17.93 -4.71
N TYR A 290 3.59 -16.83 -4.38
CA TYR A 290 4.93 -16.84 -3.76
C TYR A 290 4.95 -15.98 -2.49
N LEU A 291 5.86 -16.32 -1.57
CA LEU A 291 5.85 -15.88 -0.17
C LEU A 291 5.61 -14.37 0.01
N MET A 292 6.37 -13.51 -0.67
CA MET A 292 6.22 -12.05 -0.50
C MET A 292 4.86 -11.53 -0.98
N SER A 293 4.33 -12.06 -2.08
CA SER A 293 2.99 -11.68 -2.55
C SER A 293 1.86 -12.24 -1.68
N TRP A 294 2.06 -13.41 -1.09
CA TRP A 294 1.13 -13.99 -0.13
C TRP A 294 1.10 -13.17 1.17
N ILE A 295 2.27 -12.79 1.71
CA ILE A 295 2.36 -11.90 2.88
C ILE A 295 1.70 -10.55 2.56
N TYR A 296 1.88 -10.03 1.35
CA TYR A 296 1.22 -8.81 0.90
C TYR A 296 -0.31 -8.95 0.94
N GLN A 297 -0.88 -10.04 0.40
CA GLN A 297 -2.33 -10.26 0.43
C GLN A 297 -2.85 -10.46 1.86
N LEU A 298 -2.08 -11.13 2.72
CA LEU A 298 -2.45 -11.25 4.14
C LEU A 298 -2.46 -9.88 4.82
N HIS A 299 -1.45 -9.05 4.57
CA HIS A 299 -1.35 -7.72 5.16
C HIS A 299 -2.44 -6.75 4.68
N MET A 300 -2.68 -6.70 3.37
CA MET A 300 -3.58 -5.73 2.75
C MET A 300 -5.04 -6.16 2.76
N GLU A 301 -5.29 -7.48 2.67
CA GLU A 301 -6.61 -8.02 2.37
C GLU A 301 -6.99 -9.21 3.27
N LEU A 302 -6.16 -9.59 4.25
CA LEU A 302 -6.39 -10.78 5.10
C LEU A 302 -6.71 -12.06 4.31
N LEU A 303 -6.21 -12.15 3.06
CA LEU A 303 -6.52 -13.23 2.12
C LEU A 303 -8.02 -13.35 1.76
N ALA A 304 -8.82 -12.30 2.00
CA ALA A 304 -10.26 -12.26 1.81
C ALA A 304 -10.70 -11.20 0.78
N GLY A 305 -9.80 -10.79 -0.12
CA GLY A 305 -10.07 -9.85 -1.21
C GLY A 305 -10.59 -8.50 -0.71
N GLU A 306 -11.60 -7.96 -1.41
CA GLU A 306 -12.21 -6.66 -1.08
C GLU A 306 -12.79 -6.61 0.33
N ALA A 307 -13.38 -7.69 0.84
CA ALA A 307 -13.92 -7.74 2.19
C ALA A 307 -12.82 -7.55 3.23
N GLY A 308 -11.69 -8.25 3.05
CA GLY A 308 -10.56 -8.12 3.95
C GLY A 308 -9.84 -6.78 3.82
N LEU A 309 -9.81 -6.15 2.65
CA LEU A 309 -9.33 -4.78 2.48
C LEU A 309 -10.15 -3.79 3.35
N GLN A 310 -11.48 -3.91 3.32
CA GLN A 310 -12.35 -3.08 4.16
C GLN A 310 -12.12 -3.35 5.65
N ILE A 311 -11.94 -4.62 6.05
CA ILE A 311 -11.62 -4.98 7.43
C ILE A 311 -10.30 -4.35 7.87
N VAL A 312 -9.23 -4.48 7.08
CA VAL A 312 -7.93 -3.87 7.39
C VAL A 312 -8.06 -2.36 7.53
N GLY A 313 -8.69 -1.68 6.57
CA GLY A 313 -8.89 -0.23 6.58
C GLY A 313 -9.64 0.26 7.81
N TRP A 314 -10.82 -0.29 8.10
CA TRP A 314 -11.63 0.15 9.25
C TRP A 314 -11.06 -0.30 10.59
N SER A 315 -10.36 -1.45 10.65
CA SER A 315 -9.63 -1.86 11.85
C SER A 315 -8.53 -0.86 12.22
N GLY A 316 -7.91 -0.21 11.23
CA GLY A 316 -6.96 0.88 11.48
C GLY A 316 -7.59 2.07 12.20
N VAL A 317 -8.85 2.43 11.88
CA VAL A 317 -9.58 3.47 12.61
C VAL A 317 -9.83 3.05 14.06
N VAL A 318 -10.19 1.79 14.29
CA VAL A 318 -10.34 1.25 15.65
C VAL A 318 -9.02 1.24 16.41
N MET A 319 -7.90 0.96 15.73
CA MET A 319 -6.56 1.08 16.31
C MET A 319 -6.26 2.52 16.75
N LEU A 320 -6.64 3.54 15.97
CA LEU A 320 -6.49 4.94 16.39
C LEU A 320 -7.27 5.23 17.68
N VAL A 321 -8.51 4.74 17.78
CA VAL A 321 -9.31 4.83 19.02
C VAL A 321 -8.61 4.09 20.17
N LEU A 322 -8.00 2.94 19.91
CA LEU A 322 -7.24 2.17 20.91
C LEU A 322 -6.01 2.93 21.41
N LEU A 323 -5.25 3.58 20.51
CA LEU A 323 -4.09 4.40 20.84
C LEU A 323 -4.49 5.63 21.67
N VAL A 324 -5.50 6.38 21.23
CA VAL A 324 -6.02 7.56 21.96
C VAL A 324 -6.55 7.15 23.34
N SER A 325 -7.38 6.10 23.41
CA SER A 325 -7.92 5.62 24.69
C SER A 325 -6.82 5.12 25.62
N GLY A 326 -5.74 4.52 25.10
CA GLY A 326 -4.58 4.10 25.88
C GLY A 326 -3.85 5.27 26.53
N VAL A 327 -3.56 6.32 25.75
CA VAL A 327 -2.93 7.56 26.24
C VAL A 327 -3.82 8.24 27.29
N VAL A 328 -5.12 8.39 27.01
CA VAL A 328 -6.08 9.00 27.95
C VAL A 328 -6.23 8.18 29.25
N ALA A 329 -6.26 6.85 29.15
CA ALA A 329 -6.38 5.96 30.31
C ALA A 329 -5.14 6.02 31.23
N TRP A 330 -3.96 6.20 30.63
CA TRP A 330 -2.68 6.30 31.32
C TRP A 330 -2.41 7.69 31.90
N TRP A 331 -2.79 8.76 31.19
CA TRP A 331 -2.33 10.14 31.41
C TRP A 331 -2.06 10.52 32.88
N PRO A 332 -0.83 10.91 33.23
CA PRO A 332 -0.43 11.11 34.63
C PRO A 332 -1.17 12.28 35.29
N ARG A 333 -1.44 12.16 36.60
CA ARG A 333 -1.99 13.24 37.45
C ARG A 333 -1.00 13.79 38.46
N GLY A 334 0.23 13.29 38.43
CA GLY A 334 1.29 13.67 39.36
C GLY A 334 2.64 13.56 38.67
N SER A 335 3.67 13.19 39.42
CA SER A 335 5.04 13.14 38.89
C SER A 335 5.18 12.26 37.64
N TRP A 336 5.58 12.88 36.52
CA TRP A 336 5.92 12.20 35.28
C TRP A 336 7.06 11.21 35.46
N ARG A 337 8.05 11.51 36.31
CA ARG A 337 9.13 10.57 36.67
C ARG A 337 8.59 9.26 37.23
N LYS A 338 7.61 9.32 38.15
CA LYS A 338 6.96 8.12 38.69
C LYS A 338 6.08 7.43 37.65
N ALA A 339 5.42 8.19 36.78
CA ALA A 339 4.56 7.65 35.73
C ALA A 339 5.32 6.89 34.64
N LEU A 340 6.53 7.33 34.31
CA LEU A 340 7.43 6.73 33.32
C LEU A 340 8.44 5.73 33.92
N ALA A 341 8.45 5.57 35.24
CA ALA A 341 9.33 4.59 35.88
C ALA A 341 8.99 3.15 35.45
N PHE A 342 10.04 2.36 35.22
CA PHE A 342 10.00 0.91 35.06
C PHE A 342 10.60 0.24 36.31
N LYS A 343 9.87 -0.68 36.93
CA LYS A 343 10.36 -1.42 38.11
C LYS A 343 10.71 -2.86 37.73
N ARG A 344 12.00 -3.12 37.52
CA ARG A 344 12.54 -4.43 37.07
C ARG A 344 12.29 -5.58 38.04
N ASP A 345 12.32 -5.31 39.34
CA ASP A 345 12.18 -6.33 40.39
C ASP A 345 10.75 -6.42 40.95
N ALA A 346 9.78 -5.84 40.27
CA ALA A 346 8.39 -5.87 40.70
C ALA A 346 7.73 -7.23 40.42
N ALA A 347 6.64 -7.52 41.14
CA ALA A 347 5.78 -8.67 40.87
C ALA A 347 5.37 -8.72 39.37
N PRO A 348 5.25 -9.91 38.75
CA PRO A 348 5.01 -10.04 37.30
C PRO A 348 3.83 -9.23 36.76
N ILE A 349 2.74 -9.11 37.54
CA ILE A 349 1.57 -8.29 37.17
C ILE A 349 1.93 -6.82 37.03
N ARG A 350 2.77 -6.27 37.91
CA ARG A 350 3.23 -4.89 37.85
C ARG A 350 4.20 -4.68 36.69
N ARG A 351 5.10 -5.63 36.43
CA ARG A 351 6.03 -5.58 35.30
C ARG A 351 5.31 -5.57 33.95
N LEU A 352 4.33 -6.46 33.75
CA LEU A 352 3.54 -6.49 32.52
C LEU A 352 2.76 -5.20 32.30
N ARG A 353 2.19 -4.62 33.37
CA ARG A 353 1.53 -3.32 33.30
C ARG A 353 2.51 -2.22 32.89
N ASP A 354 3.69 -2.19 33.50
CA ASP A 354 4.69 -1.17 33.20
C ASP A 354 5.24 -1.33 31.77
N LEU A 355 5.48 -2.56 31.29
CA LEU A 355 5.84 -2.84 29.90
C LEU A 355 4.77 -2.37 28.91
N HIS A 356 3.51 -2.81 29.09
CA HIS A 356 2.41 -2.41 28.20
C HIS A 356 2.25 -0.88 28.12
N LYS A 357 2.30 -0.23 29.28
CA LYS A 357 2.22 1.23 29.42
C LYS A 357 3.37 1.96 28.71
N LEU A 358 4.62 1.56 28.98
CA LEU A 358 5.80 2.25 28.46
C LEU A 358 5.96 1.99 26.96
N SER A 359 5.77 0.76 26.50
CA SER A 359 5.75 0.45 25.07
C SER A 359 4.63 1.20 24.34
N GLY A 360 3.43 1.26 24.93
CA GLY A 360 2.28 1.91 24.30
C GLY A 360 2.48 3.42 24.17
N VAL A 361 2.84 4.09 25.27
CA VAL A 361 3.07 5.55 25.26
C VAL A 361 4.31 5.91 24.44
N GLY A 362 5.39 5.13 24.57
CA GLY A 362 6.64 5.39 23.86
C GLY A 362 6.54 5.21 22.34
N SER A 363 5.65 4.34 21.86
CA SER A 363 5.41 4.12 20.43
C SER A 363 4.19 4.86 19.86
N ALA A 364 3.35 5.47 20.71
CA ALA A 364 2.05 6.01 20.32
C ALA A 364 2.11 6.96 19.12
N LEU A 365 3.02 7.94 19.14
CA LEU A 365 3.11 8.95 18.07
C LEU A 365 3.47 8.31 16.72
N LEU A 366 4.46 7.42 16.71
CA LEU A 366 4.90 6.74 15.50
C LEU A 366 3.85 5.76 15.00
N LEU A 367 3.19 5.03 15.90
CA LEU A 367 2.06 4.16 15.55
C LEU A 367 0.89 4.96 14.97
N VAL A 368 0.59 6.15 15.48
CA VAL A 368 -0.44 7.02 14.88
C VAL A 368 -0.07 7.35 13.43
N VAL A 369 1.18 7.73 13.15
CA VAL A 369 1.63 8.00 11.77
C VAL A 369 1.49 6.78 10.87
N LEU A 370 1.98 5.61 11.31
CA LEU A 370 1.89 4.36 10.54
C LEU A 370 0.44 3.92 10.30
N VAL A 371 -0.42 4.05 11.31
CA VAL A 371 -1.83 3.63 11.23
C VAL A 371 -2.62 4.61 10.37
N VAL A 372 -2.46 5.92 10.53
CA VAL A 372 -3.14 6.92 9.67
C VAL A 372 -2.76 6.71 8.21
N THR A 373 -1.47 6.56 7.93
CA THR A 373 -1.02 6.32 6.55
C THR A 373 -1.50 4.97 6.02
N GLY A 374 -1.53 3.92 6.84
CA GLY A 374 -2.12 2.62 6.48
C GLY A 374 -3.61 2.68 6.17
N VAL A 375 -4.39 3.41 6.98
CA VAL A 375 -5.83 3.64 6.75
C VAL A 375 -6.05 4.35 5.40
N LEU A 376 -5.27 5.39 5.11
CA LEU A 376 -5.36 6.11 3.84
C LEU A 376 -5.02 5.22 2.64
N LEU A 377 -4.03 4.33 2.77
CA LEU A 377 -3.67 3.37 1.72
C LEU A 377 -4.73 2.27 1.51
N ALA A 378 -5.34 1.79 2.59
CA ALA A 378 -6.37 0.75 2.54
C ALA A 378 -7.74 1.28 2.11
N LEU A 379 -8.04 2.56 2.37
CA LEU A 379 -9.30 3.23 2.03
C LEU A 379 -9.08 4.34 1.00
N PRO A 380 -8.85 4.01 -0.29
CA PRO A 380 -8.50 5.01 -1.31
C PRO A 380 -9.60 6.05 -1.54
N ASN A 381 -10.87 5.73 -1.26
CA ASN A 381 -11.97 6.68 -1.34
C ASN A 381 -11.90 7.73 -0.23
N VAL A 382 -11.52 7.33 0.98
CA VAL A 382 -11.27 8.24 2.11
C VAL A 382 -10.07 9.13 1.81
N MET A 383 -8.99 8.56 1.30
CA MET A 383 -7.81 9.31 0.91
C MET A 383 -8.11 10.34 -0.18
N GLN A 384 -8.86 9.98 -1.23
CA GLN A 384 -9.29 10.91 -2.28
C GLN A 384 -10.16 12.03 -1.70
N ALA A 385 -11.15 11.70 -0.88
CA ALA A 385 -12.03 12.69 -0.27
C ALA A 385 -11.27 13.71 0.60
N LEU A 386 -10.23 13.28 1.31
CA LEU A 386 -9.47 14.12 2.24
C LEU A 386 -8.31 14.89 1.58
N LEU A 387 -7.58 14.25 0.66
CA LEU A 387 -6.28 14.75 0.19
C LEU A 387 -6.25 15.10 -1.30
N ALA A 388 -7.13 14.53 -2.11
CA ALA A 388 -7.12 14.77 -3.55
C ALA A 388 -8.55 14.67 -4.11
N PRO A 389 -9.43 15.64 -3.79
CA PRO A 389 -10.80 15.62 -4.26
C PRO A 389 -10.79 15.81 -5.79
N GLY A 390 -11.02 14.70 -6.50
CA GLY A 390 -11.00 14.64 -7.96
C GLY A 390 -9.90 13.72 -8.48
N LYS A 391 -10.29 12.71 -9.26
CA LYS A 391 -9.34 11.90 -10.03
C LYS A 391 -8.90 12.71 -11.25
N PRO A 392 -7.59 12.87 -11.51
CA PRO A 392 -7.14 13.45 -12.78
C PRO A 392 -7.72 12.62 -13.93
N ALA A 393 -8.33 13.30 -14.91
CA ALA A 393 -8.82 12.62 -16.10
C ALA A 393 -7.64 11.96 -16.82
N VAL A 394 -7.77 10.67 -17.11
CA VAL A 394 -6.81 9.96 -17.96
C VAL A 394 -7.21 10.24 -19.40
N PRO A 395 -6.34 10.84 -20.23
CA PRO A 395 -6.69 11.12 -21.62
C PRO A 395 -6.85 9.81 -22.40
N ALA A 396 -7.81 9.78 -23.32
CA ALA A 396 -8.00 8.64 -24.21
C ALA A 396 -6.97 8.66 -25.35
N SER A 397 -6.43 7.50 -25.67
CA SER A 397 -5.62 7.24 -26.86
C SER A 397 -6.51 6.87 -28.05
N ALA A 398 -6.02 7.11 -29.26
CA ALA A 398 -6.57 6.44 -30.43
C ALA A 398 -6.46 4.91 -30.26
N GLU A 399 -7.46 4.18 -30.77
CA GLU A 399 -7.40 2.73 -30.81
C GLU A 399 -6.41 2.28 -31.89
N VAL A 400 -5.64 1.25 -31.57
CA VAL A 400 -4.71 0.65 -32.53
C VAL A 400 -5.52 -0.11 -33.58
N PRO A 401 -5.42 0.25 -34.88
CA PRO A 401 -6.18 -0.43 -35.93
C PRO A 401 -5.94 -1.94 -35.94
N ALA A 402 -6.94 -2.72 -36.35
CA ALA A 402 -6.82 -4.17 -36.44
C ALA A 402 -5.64 -4.57 -37.33
N GLY A 403 -4.69 -5.33 -36.79
CA GLY A 403 -3.47 -5.76 -37.49
C GLY A 403 -2.31 -4.74 -37.46
N ALA A 404 -2.54 -3.50 -37.03
CA ALA A 404 -1.47 -2.55 -36.78
C ALA A 404 -0.75 -2.86 -35.47
N ARG A 405 0.55 -2.54 -35.40
CA ARG A 405 1.32 -2.62 -34.16
C ARG A 405 1.24 -1.27 -33.44
N PRO A 406 1.08 -1.25 -32.11
CA PRO A 406 1.29 -0.03 -31.34
C PRO A 406 2.69 0.54 -31.58
N VAL A 407 2.86 1.83 -31.30
CA VAL A 407 4.15 2.50 -31.26
C VAL A 407 5.11 1.73 -30.34
N SER A 408 6.40 1.68 -30.72
CA SER A 408 7.41 1.03 -29.88
C SER A 408 7.59 1.75 -28.54
N ILE A 409 7.96 1.01 -27.51
CA ILE A 409 8.29 1.56 -26.19
C ILE A 409 9.44 2.55 -26.33
N VAL A 410 10.47 2.25 -27.13
CA VAL A 410 11.57 3.20 -27.41
C VAL A 410 11.03 4.55 -27.87
N GLN A 411 10.19 4.56 -28.91
CA GLN A 411 9.64 5.79 -29.49
C GLN A 411 8.74 6.53 -28.49
N ALA A 412 7.92 5.82 -27.72
CA ALA A 412 7.08 6.43 -26.69
C ALA A 412 7.93 7.05 -25.56
N LEU A 413 9.02 6.38 -25.15
CA LEU A 413 9.88 6.87 -24.07
C LEU A 413 10.67 8.11 -24.46
N ASP A 414 11.04 8.29 -25.73
CA ASP A 414 11.65 9.52 -26.23
C ASP A 414 10.76 10.75 -25.99
N ALA A 415 9.48 10.64 -26.39
CA ALA A 415 8.51 11.70 -26.17
C ALA A 415 8.24 11.91 -24.67
N ALA A 416 8.16 10.83 -23.90
CA ALA A 416 7.91 10.89 -22.46
C ALA A 416 9.06 11.57 -21.69
N GLN A 417 10.32 11.24 -22.01
CA GLN A 417 11.48 11.84 -21.35
C GLN A 417 11.60 13.33 -21.67
N ARG A 418 11.25 13.76 -22.89
CA ARG A 418 11.21 15.21 -23.21
C ARG A 418 10.17 15.97 -22.39
N ALA A 419 9.07 15.32 -22.02
CA ALA A 419 8.01 15.93 -21.22
C ALA A 419 8.38 16.07 -19.73
N LEU A 420 9.21 15.18 -19.19
CA LEU A 420 9.75 15.24 -17.82
C LEU A 420 11.27 15.02 -17.85
N PRO A 421 12.07 16.01 -18.29
CA PRO A 421 13.49 15.84 -18.60
C PRO A 421 14.35 15.51 -17.37
N ASP A 422 13.93 15.92 -16.19
CA ASP A 422 14.60 15.67 -14.91
C ASP A 422 14.05 14.44 -14.17
N GLY A 423 13.06 13.75 -14.74
CA GLY A 423 12.46 12.57 -14.15
C GLY A 423 13.25 11.29 -14.46
N ARG A 424 13.29 10.37 -13.48
CA ARG A 424 13.71 8.98 -13.67
C ARG A 424 12.51 8.09 -13.98
N LEU A 425 12.53 7.39 -15.10
CA LEU A 425 11.51 6.40 -15.44
C LEU A 425 11.51 5.24 -14.43
N VAL A 426 10.33 4.87 -13.92
CA VAL A 426 10.16 3.79 -12.92
C VAL A 426 9.24 2.68 -13.42
N PHE A 427 8.12 3.02 -14.08
CA PHE A 427 7.24 2.03 -14.70
C PHE A 427 6.77 2.46 -16.08
N VAL A 428 6.47 1.49 -16.93
CA VAL A 428 5.80 1.69 -18.22
C VAL A 428 4.60 0.75 -18.29
N ASP A 429 3.40 1.31 -18.37
CA ASP A 429 2.17 0.57 -18.62
C ASP A 429 1.89 0.51 -20.12
N MET A 430 1.83 -0.72 -20.65
CA MET A 430 1.54 -1.03 -22.04
C MET A 430 0.16 -1.71 -22.16
N PRO A 431 -0.87 -0.98 -22.61
CA PRO A 431 -2.19 -1.55 -22.88
C PRO A 431 -2.17 -2.54 -24.05
N ILE A 432 -3.08 -3.52 -24.02
CA ILE A 432 -3.34 -4.46 -25.13
C ILE A 432 -4.71 -4.13 -25.72
N GLY A 433 -4.70 -3.24 -26.73
CA GLY A 433 -5.91 -2.79 -27.42
C GLY A 433 -6.72 -1.76 -26.63
N GLY A 434 -7.87 -1.37 -27.21
CA GLY A 434 -8.73 -0.31 -26.68
C GLY A 434 -8.09 1.08 -26.72
N SER A 435 -8.70 2.02 -26.02
CA SER A 435 -8.33 3.46 -26.01
C SER A 435 -7.51 3.88 -24.78
N ALA A 436 -7.02 2.94 -23.98
CA ALA A 436 -6.17 3.25 -22.83
C ALA A 436 -4.80 3.79 -23.31
N PRO A 437 -4.26 4.89 -22.78
CA PRO A 437 -2.95 5.38 -23.21
C PRO A 437 -1.80 4.51 -22.68
N ILE A 438 -0.65 4.58 -23.35
CA ILE A 438 0.62 4.18 -22.73
C ILE A 438 0.86 5.13 -21.56
N ARG A 439 1.23 4.61 -20.39
CA ARG A 439 1.51 5.43 -19.21
C ARG A 439 2.92 5.20 -18.71
N ALA A 440 3.77 6.20 -18.85
CA ALA A 440 5.12 6.21 -18.29
C ALA A 440 5.11 6.91 -16.93
N ARG A 441 5.58 6.24 -15.89
CA ARG A 441 5.60 6.73 -14.50
C ARG A 441 7.01 7.15 -14.12
N TYR A 442 7.16 8.37 -13.64
CA TYR A 442 8.46 9.01 -13.37
C TYR A 442 8.60 9.39 -11.90
N GLN A 443 9.81 9.21 -11.35
CA GLN A 443 10.24 9.89 -10.14
C GLN A 443 10.89 11.22 -10.51
N VAL A 444 10.30 12.33 -10.08
CA VAL A 444 10.83 13.68 -10.25
C VAL A 444 11.59 14.13 -9.00
N PRO A 445 12.47 15.14 -9.08
CA PRO A 445 13.11 15.71 -7.90
C PRO A 445 12.08 16.14 -6.84
N GLY A 446 12.33 15.73 -5.59
CA GLY A 446 11.43 16.00 -4.45
C GLY A 446 10.32 14.96 -4.24
N ASP A 447 10.18 13.95 -5.11
CA ASP A 447 9.27 12.83 -4.87
C ASP A 447 9.84 11.91 -3.77
N PRO A 448 9.14 11.74 -2.62
CA PRO A 448 9.66 11.02 -1.46
C PRO A 448 9.79 9.52 -1.69
N HIS A 449 9.18 8.97 -2.75
CA HIS A 449 9.14 7.53 -2.97
C HIS A 449 9.83 7.10 -4.27
N ALA A 450 10.96 6.41 -4.15
CA ALA A 450 11.74 5.96 -5.30
C ALA A 450 11.01 4.96 -6.23
N ARG A 451 10.34 3.95 -5.66
CA ARG A 451 9.63 2.92 -6.42
C ARG A 451 8.20 3.28 -6.83
N PHE A 452 7.45 4.06 -6.07
CA PHE A 452 6.05 4.39 -6.36
C PHE A 452 5.81 5.90 -6.45
N PRO A 453 6.52 6.62 -7.34
CA PRO A 453 6.41 8.07 -7.46
C PRO A 453 5.07 8.51 -8.08
N ALA A 454 4.67 9.76 -8.01
CA ALA A 454 3.33 10.16 -8.46
C ALA A 454 3.29 10.99 -9.75
N SER A 455 4.36 11.02 -10.55
CA SER A 455 4.35 11.72 -11.85
C SER A 455 4.11 10.76 -13.01
N TYR A 456 3.27 11.16 -13.97
CA TYR A 456 2.85 10.34 -15.11
C TYR A 456 2.92 11.13 -16.42
N VAL A 457 3.37 10.48 -17.48
CA VAL A 457 3.21 10.95 -18.86
C VAL A 457 2.32 9.94 -19.59
N TYR A 458 1.25 10.45 -20.19
CA TYR A 458 0.30 9.66 -20.98
C TYR A 458 0.62 9.86 -22.46
N LEU A 459 0.75 8.76 -23.20
CA LEU A 459 1.09 8.76 -24.62
C LEU A 459 0.05 7.99 -25.43
N ASP A 460 -0.14 8.47 -26.64
CA ASP A 460 -0.99 7.83 -27.64
C ASP A 460 -0.33 6.54 -28.15
N GLN A 461 -1.08 5.45 -28.15
CA GLN A 461 -0.60 4.11 -28.53
C GLN A 461 -0.27 4.00 -30.02
N VAL A 462 -0.81 4.88 -30.87
CA VAL A 462 -0.64 4.80 -32.33
C VAL A 462 0.50 5.73 -32.77
N THR A 463 0.47 6.97 -32.30
CA THR A 463 1.38 8.04 -32.75
C THR A 463 2.58 8.25 -31.84
N GLY A 464 2.55 7.76 -30.60
CA GLY A 464 3.55 8.06 -29.58
C GLY A 464 3.53 9.51 -29.07
N ARG A 465 2.54 10.31 -29.47
CA ARG A 465 2.42 11.71 -29.04
C ARG A 465 2.01 11.79 -27.57
N VAL A 466 2.54 12.78 -26.85
CA VAL A 466 2.12 13.07 -25.48
C VAL A 466 0.68 13.59 -25.47
N LEU A 467 -0.19 12.87 -24.77
CA LEU A 467 -1.60 13.20 -24.57
C LEU A 467 -1.83 14.03 -23.30
N GLY A 468 -0.97 13.84 -22.29
CA GLY A 468 -1.08 14.57 -21.03
C GLY A 468 0.10 14.31 -20.11
N VAL A 469 0.39 15.28 -19.26
CA VAL A 469 1.45 15.20 -18.25
C VAL A 469 0.83 15.52 -16.89
N HIS A 470 0.98 14.59 -15.95
CA HIS A 470 0.68 14.81 -14.55
C HIS A 470 1.99 14.90 -13.79
N ASP A 471 2.41 16.12 -13.46
CA ASP A 471 3.60 16.40 -12.65
C ASP A 471 3.19 16.56 -11.19
N ALA A 472 3.64 15.64 -10.34
CA ALA A 472 3.30 15.62 -8.92
C ALA A 472 3.65 16.94 -8.21
N ARG A 473 4.70 17.65 -8.66
CA ARG A 473 5.19 18.90 -8.07
C ARG A 473 4.21 20.07 -8.23
N ARG A 474 3.28 19.95 -9.18
CA ARG A 474 2.27 20.98 -9.47
C ARG A 474 0.97 20.74 -8.69
N GLY A 475 0.92 19.71 -7.84
CA GLY A 475 -0.24 19.41 -7.01
C GLY A 475 -0.45 20.44 -5.90
N GLY A 476 -1.71 20.61 -5.49
CA GLY A 476 -2.04 21.38 -4.28
C GLY A 476 -1.55 20.67 -3.00
N VAL A 477 -1.74 21.32 -1.85
CA VAL A 477 -1.26 20.83 -0.54
C VAL A 477 -1.67 19.39 -0.25
N GLY A 478 -2.92 19.02 -0.50
CA GLY A 478 -3.40 17.66 -0.27
C GLY A 478 -2.71 16.62 -1.17
N ALA A 479 -2.47 16.95 -2.45
CA ALA A 479 -1.71 16.10 -3.35
C ALA A 479 -0.27 15.95 -2.88
N GLN A 480 0.35 17.02 -2.39
CA GLN A 480 1.68 16.97 -1.79
C GLN A 480 1.72 16.05 -0.57
N VAL A 481 0.74 16.13 0.34
CA VAL A 481 0.63 15.21 1.49
C VAL A 481 0.48 13.76 1.02
N ASN A 482 -0.33 13.51 0.00
CA ASN A 482 -0.54 12.17 -0.56
C ASN A 482 0.77 11.52 -1.07
N LEU A 483 1.75 12.31 -1.56
CA LEU A 483 3.06 11.79 -1.96
C LEU A 483 3.79 11.08 -0.80
N TRP A 484 3.65 11.60 0.42
CA TRP A 484 4.36 11.09 1.59
C TRP A 484 3.68 9.90 2.24
N VAL A 485 2.38 9.69 2.01
CA VAL A 485 1.59 8.65 2.69
C VAL A 485 2.27 7.29 2.60
N ARG A 486 2.68 6.88 1.38
CA ARG A 486 3.35 5.58 1.21
C ARG A 486 4.75 5.57 1.81
N ALA A 487 5.56 6.60 1.56
CA ALA A 487 6.94 6.68 2.03
C ALA A 487 7.07 6.70 3.56
N LEU A 488 6.06 7.27 4.24
CA LEU A 488 5.93 7.25 5.69
C LEU A 488 5.49 5.87 6.19
N HIS A 489 4.53 5.23 5.52
CA HIS A 489 4.01 3.93 5.94
C HIS A 489 5.04 2.81 5.85
N ASP A 490 5.77 2.73 4.73
CA ASP A 490 6.80 1.70 4.51
C ASP A 490 8.18 2.08 5.06
N GLY A 491 8.28 3.27 5.67
CA GLY A 491 9.51 3.77 6.28
C GLY A 491 10.62 4.05 5.28
N THR A 492 10.34 4.23 3.98
CA THR A 492 11.39 4.52 2.98
C THR A 492 11.91 5.96 3.02
N VAL A 493 11.18 6.87 3.69
CA VAL A 493 11.44 8.32 3.72
C VAL A 493 12.86 8.74 4.15
N GLY A 494 13.48 8.02 5.09
CA GLY A 494 14.84 8.26 5.61
C GLY A 494 15.79 7.10 5.34
N GLY A 495 15.51 6.29 4.32
CA GLY A 495 16.32 5.13 3.96
C GLY A 495 16.28 4.03 5.02
N MET A 496 17.44 3.43 5.31
CA MET A 496 17.52 2.24 6.18
C MET A 496 17.08 2.51 7.63
N ALA A 497 17.41 3.70 8.17
CA ALA A 497 17.08 4.04 9.55
C ALA A 497 15.55 4.03 9.79
N THR A 498 14.79 4.67 8.91
CA THR A 498 13.33 4.71 9.00
C THR A 498 12.68 3.38 8.64
N ARG A 499 13.30 2.54 7.79
CA ARG A 499 12.85 1.17 7.54
C ARG A 499 12.97 0.28 8.77
N VAL A 500 14.11 0.33 9.45
CA VAL A 500 14.30 -0.39 10.72
C VAL A 500 13.30 0.11 11.76
N LEU A 501 13.07 1.42 11.84
CA LEU A 501 12.05 1.98 12.72
C LEU A 501 10.64 1.47 12.37
N ALA A 502 10.27 1.43 11.09
CA ALA A 502 8.98 0.92 10.63
C ALA A 502 8.81 -0.57 10.97
N LEU A 503 9.87 -1.39 10.84
CA LEU A 503 9.87 -2.78 11.29
C LEU A 503 9.63 -2.87 12.80
N LEU A 504 10.36 -2.10 13.61
CA LEU A 504 10.18 -2.12 15.06
C LEU A 504 8.77 -1.69 15.46
N MET A 505 8.23 -0.66 14.81
CA MET A 505 6.87 -0.17 15.06
C MET A 505 5.80 -1.15 14.58
N GLY A 506 6.01 -1.84 13.46
CA GLY A 506 5.10 -2.89 13.00
C GLY A 506 5.02 -4.09 13.96
N LEU A 507 6.07 -4.36 14.75
CA LEU A 507 6.05 -5.38 15.80
C LEU A 507 5.40 -4.91 17.11
N MET A 508 5.25 -3.59 17.33
CA MET A 508 4.69 -3.06 18.59
C MET A 508 3.25 -3.52 18.87
N PRO A 509 2.31 -3.60 17.91
CA PRO A 509 0.97 -4.15 18.14
C PRO A 509 1.00 -5.55 18.77
N ALA A 510 1.93 -6.43 18.35
CA ALA A 510 2.10 -7.74 18.93
C ALA A 510 2.60 -7.67 20.38
N VAL A 511 3.60 -6.82 20.66
CA VAL A 511 4.10 -6.57 22.02
C VAL A 511 2.98 -6.05 22.93
N LEU A 512 2.18 -5.09 22.47
CA LEU A 512 1.07 -4.52 23.23
C LEU A 512 -0.04 -5.55 23.47
N PHE A 513 -0.40 -6.34 22.47
CA PHE A 513 -1.39 -7.39 22.61
C PHE A 513 -0.95 -8.45 23.63
N VAL A 514 0.27 -8.99 23.48
CA VAL A 514 0.80 -10.03 24.38
C VAL A 514 0.89 -9.52 25.82
N THR A 515 1.50 -8.34 26.03
CA THR A 515 1.63 -7.77 27.37
C THR A 515 0.27 -7.45 28.01
N GLY A 516 -0.69 -6.95 27.24
CA GLY A 516 -2.05 -6.65 27.68
C GLY A 516 -2.85 -7.91 28.04
N LEU A 517 -2.82 -8.92 27.17
CA LEU A 517 -3.49 -10.21 27.37
C LEU A 517 -2.91 -10.94 28.60
N MET A 518 -1.59 -11.01 28.73
CA MET A 518 -0.93 -11.63 29.88
C MET A 518 -1.26 -10.91 31.19
N HIS A 519 -1.29 -9.58 31.18
CA HIS A 519 -1.69 -8.79 32.34
C HIS A 519 -3.15 -9.09 32.75
N TRP A 520 -4.07 -9.14 31.79
CA TRP A 520 -5.48 -9.45 32.03
C TRP A 520 -5.68 -10.87 32.57
N LEU A 521 -5.04 -11.88 31.95
CA LEU A 521 -5.10 -13.27 32.38
C LEU A 521 -4.60 -13.44 33.82
N ARG A 522 -3.48 -12.80 34.17
CA ARG A 522 -2.93 -12.84 35.53
C ARG A 522 -3.85 -12.17 36.55
N ARG A 523 -4.45 -11.03 36.21
CA ARG A 523 -5.43 -10.36 37.07
C ARG A 523 -6.66 -11.24 37.32
N ARG A 524 -7.17 -11.95 36.30
CA ARG A 524 -8.29 -12.89 36.47
C ARG A 524 -7.92 -14.09 37.35
N ARG A 525 -6.71 -14.65 37.19
CA ARG A 525 -6.24 -15.75 38.04
C ARG A 525 -6.12 -15.35 39.51
N GLN A 526 -5.61 -14.15 39.80
CA GLN A 526 -5.52 -13.63 41.16
C GLN A 526 -6.91 -13.39 41.77
N ALA A 527 -7.84 -12.81 41.01
CA ALA A 527 -9.22 -12.60 41.47
C ALA A 527 -9.91 -13.93 41.81
N ARG A 528 -9.70 -14.98 41.01
CA ARG A 528 -10.24 -16.32 41.29
C ARG A 528 -9.64 -16.94 42.55
N ARG A 529 -8.33 -16.79 42.78
CA ARG A 529 -7.68 -17.32 43.99
C ARG A 529 -8.21 -16.67 45.27
N CYS A 530 -8.50 -15.37 45.24
CA CYS A 530 -9.08 -14.65 46.38
C CYS A 530 -10.57 -14.95 46.59
N SER A 531 -11.28 -15.51 45.61
CA SER A 531 -12.69 -15.94 45.79
C SER A 531 -12.85 -17.40 46.23
N THR A 532 -11.74 -18.15 46.27
CA THR A 532 -11.71 -19.57 46.71
C THR A 532 -11.08 -19.71 48.11
N LEU A 533 -10.59 -18.60 48.67
CA LEU A 533 -10.20 -18.42 50.07
C LEU A 533 -11.32 -17.63 50.75
#